data_AF-A0A5J9TBL0-F1
#
_entry.id   AF-A0A5J9TBL0-F1
#
_cell.length_a   1.000
_cell.length_b   1.000
_cell.length_c   1.000
_cell.angle_alpha   90.00
_cell.angle_beta   90.00
_cell.angle_gamma   90.00
#
_symmetry.space_group_name_H-M   'P 1'
#
loop_
_entity.id
_entity.type
_entity.pdbx_description
1 polymer ?
#
loop_
_entity_poly.entity_id
_entity_poly.type
_entity_poly.pdbx_seq_one_letter_code
_entity_poly.pdbx_strand_id
1 'polypeptide(L)'
;MAKARALSKRPGHHLIAVVLSAAVLLPLLMPAATAAAAVAVAEGDGENKSALGGTRQWATGKDEEQLVAEREAGGGGSVEEDEFAGGFGSLDSMLQWAIGNSDPEKLKEEASGVQKLSADELQKRRQEIKELMEKLKMPSDADLMKIAIADLNNSSISLEDRQRALQELLVLVEAIDNANDLDKLGGLLPLIQELSNANEEIRITSAWVLGTASQNNALVQDQILGYGALARLVKMGYSTSTEEAAKALYAISALIRNSVNGQEMFHSENGGAMLQHILVNNDSDLRLQKKAVFLATDLADFQLNSGNPGLPLLSDRLFLKSVVDMLSRFDLDLQEKVLLAIKSLLKLSSVDVANFELYDLESVLHRLGVQLEDLPSEDQKEYAGEVDALRREVLTLFQQKLKQGRQQQHNI
;
A
#
# COMPACT_ATOMS: atom_id res chain seq x y z
N MET A 1 64.10 9.32 -50.98
CA MET A 1 64.13 7.94 -51.52
C MET A 1 62.92 7.20 -50.93
N ALA A 2 61.77 7.14 -51.62
CA ALA A 2 61.29 6.05 -52.51
C ALA A 2 61.19 4.68 -51.77
N LYS A 3 60.09 3.91 -51.67
CA LYS A 3 58.92 3.51 -52.52
C LYS A 3 57.82 2.94 -51.57
N ALA A 4 56.50 3.16 -51.69
CA ALA A 4 55.48 2.71 -52.67
C ALA A 4 54.98 1.24 -52.55
N ARG A 5 53.67 1.05 -52.25
CA ARG A 5 52.68 0.02 -52.71
C ARG A 5 51.29 0.32 -52.09
N ALA A 6 50.31 0.91 -52.78
CA ALA A 6 49.31 0.38 -53.75
C ALA A 6 48.28 -0.60 -53.12
N LEU A 7 47.02 -0.22 -52.82
CA LEU A 7 45.78 -0.01 -53.64
C LEU A 7 45.10 -1.29 -54.21
N SER A 8 43.86 -1.58 -53.77
CA SER A 8 42.77 -2.22 -54.54
C SER A 8 41.46 -2.20 -53.71
N LYS A 9 40.47 -1.32 -53.97
CA LYS A 9 39.28 -1.47 -54.85
C LYS A 9 38.30 -2.62 -54.48
N ARG A 10 37.29 -2.31 -53.66
CA ARG A 10 35.81 -2.11 -53.92
C ARG A 10 35.07 -3.03 -54.95
N PRO A 11 33.70 -3.04 -54.96
CA PRO A 11 32.81 -4.11 -54.49
C PRO A 11 31.97 -4.76 -55.62
N GLY A 12 31.11 -5.74 -55.30
CA GLY A 12 30.20 -6.38 -56.27
C GLY A 12 28.82 -6.66 -55.69
N HIS A 13 27.83 -5.93 -56.22
CA HIS A 13 26.39 -6.19 -56.14
C HIS A 13 25.97 -7.40 -56.98
N HIS A 14 24.68 -7.77 -56.85
CA HIS A 14 23.76 -8.47 -57.78
C HIS A 14 23.08 -9.66 -57.08
N LEU A 15 21.78 -9.94 -57.18
CA LEU A 15 20.66 -9.40 -57.97
C LEU A 15 19.35 -9.97 -57.37
N ILE A 16 18.30 -9.13 -57.29
CA ILE A 16 16.91 -9.36 -57.75
C ILE A 16 16.25 -10.74 -57.51
N ALA A 17 15.13 -10.74 -56.80
CA ALA A 17 13.91 -11.44 -57.20
C ALA A 17 12.65 -10.72 -56.67
N VAL A 18 11.89 -10.16 -57.60
CA VAL A 18 10.51 -9.69 -57.49
C VAL A 18 9.58 -10.84 -57.88
N VAL A 19 8.40 -10.94 -57.27
CA VAL A 19 7.08 -11.38 -57.81
C VAL A 19 6.20 -11.72 -56.58
N LEU A 20 5.23 -10.88 -56.19
CA LEU A 20 3.89 -10.62 -56.74
C LEU A 20 2.80 -11.61 -56.24
N SER A 21 1.72 -10.98 -55.77
CA SER A 21 0.34 -11.45 -55.60
C SER A 21 -0.05 -11.92 -54.21
N ALA A 22 -1.24 -11.65 -53.67
CA ALA A 22 -2.33 -10.71 -53.92
C ALA A 22 -3.42 -11.11 -52.91
N ALA A 23 -4.11 -10.12 -52.34
CA ALA A 23 -5.53 -10.13 -51.98
C ALA A 23 -6.14 -11.35 -51.27
N VAL A 24 -6.61 -11.16 -50.02
CA VAL A 24 -8.05 -11.16 -49.70
C VAL A 24 -8.30 -10.18 -48.54
N LEU A 25 -8.98 -9.08 -48.86
CA LEU A 25 -9.81 -8.28 -47.96
C LEU A 25 -11.14 -9.04 -47.76
N LEU A 26 -11.64 -9.14 -46.52
CA LEU A 26 -12.99 -8.67 -46.11
C LEU A 26 -13.32 -9.10 -44.65
N PRO A 27 -14.29 -8.42 -44.01
CA PRO A 27 -14.51 -8.35 -42.58
C PRO A 27 -15.65 -9.26 -42.08
N LEU A 28 -15.70 -9.48 -40.78
CA LEU A 28 -16.93 -9.80 -40.03
C LEU A 28 -16.91 -8.87 -38.81
N LEU A 29 -17.59 -7.73 -38.83
CA LEU A 29 -19.03 -7.51 -38.69
C LEU A 29 -19.66 -8.26 -37.49
N MET A 30 -20.03 -7.43 -36.52
CA MET A 30 -20.72 -7.64 -35.24
C MET A 30 -22.03 -8.44 -35.35
N PRO A 31 -22.70 -8.68 -34.21
CA PRO A 31 -23.87 -7.82 -34.03
C PRO A 31 -23.95 -7.18 -32.64
N ALA A 32 -24.11 -5.86 -32.67
CA ALA A 32 -24.86 -5.13 -31.66
C ALA A 32 -26.30 -5.64 -31.67
N ALA A 33 -26.81 -6.03 -30.51
CA ALA A 33 -28.23 -6.22 -30.29
C ALA A 33 -28.75 -5.02 -29.50
N THR A 34 -29.42 -4.13 -30.22
CA THR A 34 -30.37 -3.16 -29.66
C THR A 34 -31.67 -3.90 -29.34
N ALA A 35 -32.14 -3.80 -28.11
CA ALA A 35 -33.52 -4.08 -27.75
C ALA A 35 -34.04 -2.91 -26.91
N ALA A 36 -34.82 -2.05 -27.56
CA ALA A 36 -35.74 -1.16 -26.90
C ALA A 36 -37.10 -1.88 -26.81
N ALA A 37 -37.64 -2.07 -25.60
CA ALA A 37 -39.07 -2.20 -25.37
C ALA A 37 -39.41 -1.83 -23.92
N ALA A 38 -40.53 -1.15 -23.80
CA ALA A 38 -41.01 -0.36 -22.68
C ALA A 38 -41.62 -1.16 -21.50
N VAL A 39 -41.57 -0.53 -20.32
CA VAL A 39 -42.59 -0.42 -19.26
C VAL A 39 -43.41 -1.68 -18.91
N ALA A 40 -43.17 -2.21 -17.70
CA ALA A 40 -44.23 -2.67 -16.79
C ALA A 40 -43.76 -2.62 -15.32
N VAL A 41 -44.67 -2.18 -14.46
CA VAL A 41 -44.58 -1.85 -13.03
C VAL A 41 -44.60 -3.09 -12.13
N ALA A 42 -43.85 -3.09 -11.02
CA ALA A 42 -44.15 -3.69 -9.70
C ALA A 42 -42.88 -3.53 -8.80
N GLU A 43 -42.77 -2.52 -7.95
CA GLU A 43 -43.27 -2.46 -6.55
C GLU A 43 -42.55 -3.48 -5.63
N GLY A 44 -41.70 -2.96 -4.74
CA GLY A 44 -40.89 -3.75 -3.79
C GLY A 44 -39.96 -2.88 -2.95
N ASP A 45 -40.52 -2.34 -1.87
CA ASP A 45 -39.91 -1.51 -0.82
C ASP A 45 -38.60 -2.07 -0.24
N GLY A 46 -37.67 -1.16 0.05
CA GLY A 46 -36.40 -1.43 0.73
C GLY A 46 -35.65 -0.13 1.06
N GLU A 47 -36.30 0.73 1.85
CA GLU A 47 -35.81 2.06 2.23
C GLU A 47 -34.50 2.05 3.02
N ASN A 48 -33.47 2.67 2.44
CA ASN A 48 -32.30 3.18 3.16
C ASN A 48 -32.68 4.48 3.88
N LYS A 49 -32.66 4.46 5.22
CA LYS A 49 -32.94 5.63 6.06
C LYS A 49 -31.76 6.59 6.08
N SER A 50 -31.75 7.57 5.17
CA SER A 50 -31.08 8.86 5.39
C SER A 50 -32.14 9.89 5.75
N ALA A 51 -32.16 10.28 7.02
CA ALA A 51 -33.12 11.23 7.57
C ALA A 51 -32.75 12.67 7.16
N LEU A 52 -33.05 13.02 5.91
CA LEU A 52 -33.18 14.40 5.43
C LEU A 52 -34.67 14.65 5.17
N GLY A 53 -35.39 14.97 6.25
CA GLY A 53 -36.84 15.13 6.20
C GLY A 53 -37.44 15.56 7.53
N GLY A 54 -36.80 16.50 8.23
CA GLY A 54 -37.37 17.18 9.39
C GLY A 54 -37.92 18.53 8.97
N THR A 55 -39.24 18.62 8.84
CA THR A 55 -40.00 19.86 8.67
C THR A 55 -39.46 20.94 9.61
N ARG A 56 -38.92 22.04 9.08
CA ARG A 56 -38.53 23.22 9.87
C ARG A 56 -39.79 23.90 10.40
N GLN A 57 -40.30 23.40 11.52
CA GLN A 57 -41.21 24.15 12.38
C GLN A 57 -40.37 25.20 13.11
N TRP A 58 -40.59 26.46 12.74
CA TRP A 58 -40.07 27.59 13.51
C TRP A 58 -40.68 27.51 14.90
N ALA A 59 -39.85 27.34 15.93
CA ALA A 59 -40.29 27.44 17.30
C ALA A 59 -40.68 28.90 17.57
N THR A 60 -41.98 29.18 17.52
CA THR A 60 -42.56 30.39 18.06
C THR A 60 -42.40 30.36 19.58
N GLY A 61 -41.64 31.32 20.12
CA GLY A 61 -41.58 31.72 21.53
C GLY A 61 -41.70 30.62 22.59
N LYS A 62 -40.56 30.14 23.11
CA LYS A 62 -40.55 29.57 24.46
C LYS A 62 -40.49 30.73 25.46
N ASP A 63 -41.44 30.76 26.39
CA ASP A 63 -41.53 31.75 27.46
C ASP A 63 -40.32 31.68 28.41
N GLU A 64 -39.89 32.85 28.90
CA GLU A 64 -38.67 33.04 29.72
C GLU A 64 -38.61 32.19 31.00
N GLU A 65 -39.75 31.70 31.50
CA GLU A 65 -39.82 30.88 32.71
C GLU A 65 -39.34 29.43 32.50
N GLN A 66 -39.35 28.92 31.26
CA GLN A 66 -38.92 27.54 30.96
C GLN A 66 -37.40 27.40 30.84
N LEU A 67 -36.69 28.50 30.53
CA LEU A 67 -35.22 28.55 30.43
C LEU A 67 -34.51 28.56 31.79
N VAL A 68 -35.21 28.99 32.84
CA VAL A 68 -34.66 28.98 34.22
C VAL A 68 -34.73 27.57 34.82
N ALA A 69 -35.73 26.78 34.45
CA ALA A 69 -35.89 25.41 34.96
C ALA A 69 -34.89 24.40 34.36
N GLU A 70 -34.47 24.58 33.10
CA GLU A 70 -33.48 23.69 32.46
C GLU A 70 -32.04 23.93 32.96
N ARG A 71 -31.76 25.07 33.60
CA ARG A 71 -30.43 25.35 34.22
C ARG A 71 -30.18 24.55 35.50
N GLU A 72 -31.22 24.10 36.20
CA GLU A 72 -31.07 23.41 37.49
C GLU A 72 -31.10 21.88 37.40
N ALA A 73 -31.35 21.30 36.22
CA ALA A 73 -31.57 19.84 36.06
C ALA A 73 -30.50 19.08 35.24
N GLY A 74 -29.44 19.73 34.76
CA GLY A 74 -28.44 19.10 33.88
C GLY A 74 -27.14 18.69 34.58
N GLY A 75 -27.21 17.68 35.46
CA GLY A 75 -26.03 17.06 36.05
C GLY A 75 -25.39 16.00 35.15
N GLY A 76 -24.07 16.10 34.95
CA GLY A 76 -23.15 14.98 34.73
C GLY A 76 -23.28 14.16 33.44
N GLY A 77 -22.49 14.50 32.43
CA GLY A 77 -22.20 13.63 31.29
C GLY A 77 -20.84 13.98 30.68
N SER A 78 -19.87 13.07 30.81
CA SER A 78 -18.53 13.15 30.22
C SER A 78 -18.60 13.07 28.69
N VAL A 79 -18.02 14.04 27.99
CA VAL A 79 -17.87 14.04 26.52
C VAL A 79 -16.42 14.37 26.19
N GLU A 80 -15.86 13.57 25.29
CA GLU A 80 -14.49 13.63 24.78
C GLU A 80 -14.19 14.99 24.12
N GLU A 81 -13.02 15.53 24.43
CA GLU A 81 -12.53 16.82 23.96
C GLU A 81 -11.98 16.70 22.53
N ASP A 82 -12.81 17.01 21.52
CA ASP A 82 -12.28 17.51 20.26
C ASP A 82 -11.91 18.99 20.47
N GLU A 83 -10.60 19.26 20.60
CA GLU A 83 -10.03 20.61 20.77
C GLU A 83 -10.19 21.47 19.50
N PHE A 84 -11.41 21.84 19.15
CA PHE A 84 -11.64 23.11 18.46
C PHE A 84 -11.35 24.22 19.47
N ALA A 85 -10.23 24.93 19.28
CA ALA A 85 -9.70 25.93 20.19
C ALA A 85 -10.79 26.92 20.66
N GLY A 86 -11.36 26.67 21.85
CA GLY A 86 -12.46 27.46 22.41
C GLY A 86 -13.61 26.69 23.08
N GLY A 87 -13.62 25.36 23.08
CA GLY A 87 -14.60 24.56 23.84
C GLY A 87 -16.00 24.44 23.19
N PHE A 88 -16.11 24.65 21.88
CA PHE A 88 -17.34 24.49 21.10
C PHE A 88 -17.18 23.38 20.05
N GLY A 89 -18.10 22.41 20.00
CA GLY A 89 -18.03 21.27 19.07
C GLY A 89 -18.37 21.58 17.60
N SER A 90 -18.85 22.79 17.30
CA SER A 90 -19.06 23.28 15.92
C SER A 90 -19.29 24.80 15.90
N LEU A 91 -19.10 25.42 14.74
CA LEU A 91 -19.46 26.82 14.49
C LEU A 91 -20.93 27.13 14.80
N ASP A 92 -21.84 26.17 14.56
CA ASP A 92 -23.26 26.32 14.90
C ASP A 92 -23.49 26.33 16.42
N SER A 93 -22.80 25.46 17.16
CA SER A 93 -22.85 25.46 18.64
C SER A 93 -22.25 26.74 19.24
N MET A 94 -21.19 27.27 18.64
CA MET A 94 -20.60 28.54 19.02
C MET A 94 -21.57 29.71 18.76
N LEU A 95 -22.25 29.71 17.61
CA LEU A 95 -23.28 30.70 17.30
C LEU A 95 -24.47 30.62 18.27
N GLN A 96 -24.97 29.41 18.55
CA GLN A 96 -26.06 29.21 19.50
C GLN A 96 -25.68 29.68 20.91
N TRP A 97 -24.45 29.38 21.36
CA TRP A 97 -23.96 29.85 22.64
C TRP A 97 -23.79 31.36 22.67
N ALA A 98 -23.24 31.96 21.62
CA ALA A 98 -23.09 33.41 21.51
C ALA A 98 -24.45 34.12 21.55
N ILE A 99 -25.46 33.57 20.87
CA ILE A 99 -26.83 34.09 20.90
C ILE A 99 -27.43 33.95 22.31
N GLY A 100 -27.24 32.80 22.97
CA GLY A 100 -27.78 32.54 24.31
C GLY A 100 -27.09 33.30 25.45
N ASN A 101 -25.86 33.77 25.22
CA ASN A 101 -25.07 34.53 26.21
C ASN A 101 -24.94 36.03 25.87
N SER A 102 -25.56 36.47 24.78
CA SER A 102 -25.64 37.89 24.43
C SER A 102 -26.89 38.53 25.01
N ASP A 103 -26.81 39.83 25.27
CA ASP A 103 -27.94 40.62 25.77
C ASP A 103 -29.03 40.73 24.69
N PRO A 104 -30.26 40.22 24.95
CA PRO A 104 -31.33 40.19 23.96
C PRO A 104 -31.79 41.58 23.51
N GLU A 105 -31.64 42.62 24.35
CA GLU A 105 -32.00 43.99 23.95
C GLU A 105 -30.97 44.59 22.99
N LYS A 106 -29.68 44.35 23.23
CA LYS A 106 -28.60 44.80 22.34
C LYS A 106 -28.63 44.10 20.99
N LEU A 107 -28.90 42.79 20.97
CA LEU A 107 -29.09 42.03 19.74
C LEU A 107 -30.25 42.56 18.91
N LYS A 108 -31.35 42.95 19.56
CA LYS A 108 -32.53 43.52 18.91
C LYS A 108 -32.27 44.93 18.38
N GLU A 109 -31.49 45.73 19.08
CA GLU A 109 -31.04 47.05 18.62
C GLU A 109 -30.12 46.94 17.40
N GLU A 110 -29.11 46.06 17.43
CA GLU A 110 -28.21 45.82 16.29
C GLU A 110 -28.95 45.20 15.10
N ALA A 111 -29.89 44.27 15.34
CA ALA A 111 -30.75 43.71 14.29
C ALA A 111 -31.66 44.77 13.65
N SER A 112 -32.13 45.76 14.41
CA SER A 112 -32.87 46.91 13.87
C SER A 112 -31.99 47.81 12.98
N GLY A 113 -30.68 47.85 13.24
CA GLY A 113 -29.68 48.49 12.38
C GLY A 113 -29.48 47.77 11.05
N VAL A 114 -29.56 46.43 11.04
CA VAL A 114 -29.53 45.59 9.83
C VAL A 114 -30.81 45.74 9.00
N GLN A 115 -31.96 45.98 9.66
CA GLN A 115 -33.25 46.21 9.01
C GLN A 115 -33.35 47.55 8.26
N LYS A 116 -32.42 48.49 8.51
CA LYS A 116 -32.31 49.78 7.81
C LYS A 116 -31.39 49.75 6.58
N LEU A 117 -30.71 48.62 6.33
CA LEU A 117 -29.81 48.49 5.19
C LEU A 117 -30.62 48.32 3.90
N SER A 118 -30.20 49.00 2.84
CA SER A 118 -30.79 48.81 1.52
C SER A 118 -30.56 47.37 1.02
N ALA A 119 -31.43 46.88 0.12
CA ALA A 119 -31.29 45.54 -0.45
C ALA A 119 -29.91 45.34 -1.11
N ASP A 120 -29.35 46.39 -1.71
CA ASP A 120 -28.02 46.40 -2.35
C ASP A 120 -26.88 46.25 -1.33
N GLU A 121 -26.97 46.88 -0.15
CA GLU A 121 -25.97 46.74 0.92
C GLU A 121 -26.00 45.34 1.55
N LEU A 122 -27.19 44.76 1.72
CA LEU A 122 -27.32 43.37 2.18
C LEU A 122 -26.74 42.38 1.17
N GLN A 123 -26.95 42.62 -0.12
CA GLN A 123 -26.40 41.78 -1.17
C GLN A 123 -24.88 41.91 -1.26
N LYS A 124 -24.35 43.13 -1.11
CA LYS A 124 -22.91 43.38 -1.02
C LYS A 124 -22.29 42.65 0.17
N ARG A 125 -22.89 42.73 1.36
CA ARG A 125 -22.39 42.01 2.54
C ARG A 125 -22.47 40.49 2.39
N ARG A 126 -23.52 39.94 1.78
CA ARG A 126 -23.58 38.50 1.48
C ARG A 126 -22.46 38.08 0.53
N GLN A 127 -22.15 38.90 -0.46
CA GLN A 127 -21.06 38.64 -1.40
C GLN A 127 -19.70 38.73 -0.71
N GLU A 128 -19.47 39.74 0.14
CA GLU A 128 -18.26 39.88 0.96
C GLU A 128 -18.08 38.70 1.91
N ILE A 129 -19.15 38.26 2.60
CA ILE A 129 -19.11 37.07 3.47
C ILE A 129 -18.80 35.82 2.65
N LYS A 130 -19.41 35.66 1.46
CA LYS A 130 -19.14 34.54 0.57
C LYS A 130 -17.67 34.52 0.10
N GLU A 131 -17.12 35.67 -0.26
CA GLU A 131 -15.71 35.80 -0.67
C GLU A 131 -14.75 35.56 0.49
N LEU A 132 -15.10 36.02 1.69
CA LEU A 132 -14.33 35.71 2.91
C LEU A 132 -14.40 34.21 3.23
N MET A 133 -15.57 33.59 3.13
CA MET A 133 -15.74 32.15 3.33
C MET A 133 -14.93 31.33 2.31
N GLU A 134 -14.87 31.74 1.04
CA GLU A 134 -13.99 31.08 0.06
C GLU A 134 -12.51 31.27 0.38
N LYS A 135 -12.10 32.47 0.82
CA LYS A 135 -10.71 32.74 1.22
C LYS A 135 -10.27 31.99 2.48
N LEU A 136 -11.21 31.72 3.39
CA LEU A 136 -10.98 30.97 4.63
C LEU A 136 -11.23 29.46 4.48
N LYS A 137 -11.66 28.99 3.31
CA LYS A 137 -11.92 27.57 3.09
C LYS A 137 -10.57 26.84 3.10
N MET A 138 -10.36 26.02 4.13
CA MET A 138 -9.23 25.09 4.13
C MET A 138 -9.43 24.10 2.97
N PRO A 139 -8.39 23.85 2.16
CA PRO A 139 -8.47 22.85 1.11
C PRO A 139 -8.80 21.48 1.71
N SER A 140 -9.66 20.72 1.04
CA SER A 140 -9.92 19.34 1.44
C SER A 140 -8.72 18.46 1.10
N ASP A 141 -8.61 17.29 1.72
CA ASP A 141 -7.59 16.29 1.37
C ASP A 141 -7.60 15.98 -0.13
N ALA A 142 -8.79 15.84 -0.73
CA ALA A 142 -8.92 15.62 -2.16
C ALA A 142 -8.39 16.81 -3.00
N ASP A 143 -8.50 18.04 -2.52
CA ASP A 143 -7.92 19.21 -3.19
C ASP A 143 -6.39 19.22 -3.04
N LEU A 144 -5.87 18.88 -1.85
CA LEU A 144 -4.43 18.75 -1.60
C LEU A 144 -3.81 17.64 -2.46
N MET A 145 -4.47 16.48 -2.54
CA MET A 145 -4.03 15.38 -3.42
C MET A 145 -3.97 15.84 -4.89
N LYS A 146 -4.98 16.58 -5.38
CA LYS A 146 -4.97 17.10 -6.76
C LYS A 146 -3.81 18.07 -7.00
N ILE A 147 -3.49 18.93 -6.02
CA ILE A 147 -2.36 19.85 -6.11
C ILE A 147 -1.05 19.06 -6.24
N ALA A 148 -0.82 18.12 -5.33
CA ALA A 148 0.39 17.29 -5.37
C ALA A 148 0.48 16.45 -6.65
N ILE A 149 -0.61 15.87 -7.14
CA ILE A 149 -0.66 15.14 -8.42
C ILE A 149 -0.36 16.07 -9.61
N ALA A 150 -0.86 17.31 -9.59
CA ALA A 150 -0.57 18.29 -10.62
C ALA A 150 0.92 18.66 -10.65
N ASP A 151 1.54 18.78 -9.47
CA ASP A 151 2.97 19.03 -9.32
C ASP A 151 3.82 17.86 -9.85
N LEU A 152 3.44 16.61 -9.59
CA LEU A 152 4.10 15.43 -10.18
C LEU A 152 4.03 15.43 -11.71
N ASN A 153 2.89 15.83 -12.28
CA ASN A 153 2.72 15.92 -13.74
C ASN A 153 3.45 17.12 -14.37
N ASN A 154 3.91 18.08 -13.57
CA ASN A 154 4.62 19.25 -14.07
C ASN A 154 6.11 18.94 -14.28
N SER A 155 6.52 18.76 -15.53
CA SER A 155 7.93 18.47 -15.87
C SER A 155 8.91 19.61 -15.57
N SER A 156 8.42 20.83 -15.30
CA SER A 156 9.24 22.02 -15.04
C SER A 156 9.43 22.35 -13.56
N ILE A 157 8.80 21.59 -12.67
CA ILE A 157 8.90 21.80 -11.22
C ILE A 157 10.31 21.48 -10.70
N SER A 158 10.72 22.17 -9.63
CA SER A 158 11.99 21.89 -8.95
C SER A 158 12.00 20.49 -8.34
N LEU A 159 13.20 19.97 -8.05
CA LEU A 159 13.35 18.67 -7.41
C LEU A 159 12.78 18.70 -5.98
N GLU A 160 13.03 19.80 -5.27
CA GLU A 160 12.58 20.03 -3.90
C GLU A 160 11.04 20.08 -3.81
N ASP A 161 10.39 20.76 -4.75
CA ASP A 161 8.93 20.84 -4.78
C ASP A 161 8.31 19.51 -5.25
N ARG A 162 8.95 18.77 -6.17
CA ARG A 162 8.53 17.41 -6.53
C ARG A 162 8.59 16.48 -5.32
N GLN A 163 9.68 16.55 -4.55
CA GLN A 163 9.83 15.77 -3.32
C GLN A 163 8.79 16.17 -2.27
N ARG A 164 8.47 17.46 -2.14
CA ARG A 164 7.39 17.93 -1.26
C ARG A 164 6.04 17.36 -1.67
N ALA A 165 5.70 17.38 -2.95
CA ALA A 165 4.44 16.81 -3.45
C ALA A 165 4.33 15.30 -3.13
N LEU A 166 5.43 14.55 -3.24
CA LEU A 166 5.45 13.13 -2.84
C LEU A 166 5.26 12.94 -1.32
N GLN A 167 5.87 13.79 -0.50
CA GLN A 167 5.70 13.74 0.96
C GLN A 167 4.29 14.12 1.39
N GLU A 168 3.67 15.10 0.73
CA GLU A 168 2.27 15.46 0.95
C GLU A 168 1.34 14.29 0.58
N LEU A 169 1.54 13.68 -0.58
CA LEU A 169 0.78 12.49 -0.98
C LEU A 169 0.97 11.34 0.01
N LEU A 170 2.19 11.13 0.51
CA LEU A 170 2.47 10.06 1.48
C LEU A 170 1.60 10.19 2.73
N VAL A 171 1.49 11.40 3.29
CA VAL A 171 0.65 11.65 4.47
C VAL A 171 -0.83 11.49 4.14
N LEU A 172 -1.27 12.03 3.00
CA LEU A 172 -2.69 12.00 2.62
C LEU A 172 -3.20 10.56 2.39
N VAL A 173 -2.39 9.69 1.78
CA VAL A 173 -2.78 8.30 1.49
C VAL A 173 -2.72 7.37 2.71
N GLU A 174 -2.31 7.85 3.89
CA GLU A 174 -2.47 7.10 5.14
C GLU A 174 -3.95 6.88 5.47
N ALA A 175 -4.82 7.81 5.07
CA ALA A 175 -6.26 7.63 5.15
C ALA A 175 -6.76 6.71 4.03
N ILE A 176 -7.47 5.65 4.38
CA ILE A 176 -7.94 4.61 3.45
C ILE A 176 -8.84 5.21 2.35
N ASP A 177 -9.70 6.17 2.69
CA ASP A 177 -10.58 6.83 1.72
C ASP A 177 -9.77 7.62 0.67
N ASN A 178 -8.75 8.35 1.11
CA ASN A 178 -7.83 9.08 0.22
C ASN A 178 -7.04 8.11 -0.66
N ALA A 179 -6.53 7.01 -0.11
CA ALA A 179 -5.85 5.97 -0.87
C ALA A 179 -6.75 5.38 -1.97
N ASN A 180 -8.03 5.13 -1.67
CA ASN A 180 -9.03 4.65 -2.63
C ASN A 180 -9.38 5.67 -3.72
N ASP A 181 -9.24 6.96 -3.43
CA ASP A 181 -9.48 8.05 -4.39
C ASP A 181 -8.25 8.38 -5.24
N LEU A 182 -7.05 7.93 -4.85
CA LEU A 182 -5.79 8.25 -5.53
C LEU A 182 -5.81 7.94 -7.04
N ASP A 183 -6.31 6.77 -7.43
CA ASP A 183 -6.44 6.40 -8.85
C ASP A 183 -7.51 7.22 -9.57
N LYS A 184 -8.65 7.48 -8.89
CA LYS A 184 -9.76 8.30 -9.43
C LYS A 184 -9.31 9.73 -9.72
N LEU A 185 -8.39 10.24 -8.91
CA LEU A 185 -7.75 11.55 -9.08
C LEU A 185 -6.59 11.52 -10.10
N GLY A 186 -6.27 10.37 -10.70
CA GLY A 186 -5.21 10.20 -11.69
C GLY A 186 -3.79 10.20 -11.09
N GLY A 187 -3.65 9.92 -9.80
CA GLY A 187 -2.38 10.00 -9.08
C GLY A 187 -1.47 8.78 -9.21
N LEU A 188 -2.02 7.58 -9.44
CA LEU A 188 -1.23 6.35 -9.51
C LEU A 188 -0.24 6.33 -10.67
N LEU A 189 -0.66 6.72 -11.87
CA LEU A 189 0.19 6.65 -13.05
C LEU A 189 1.43 7.58 -12.94
N PRO A 190 1.31 8.87 -12.54
CA PRO A 190 2.46 9.71 -12.24
C PRO A 190 3.36 9.14 -11.14
N LEU A 191 2.79 8.63 -10.04
CA LEU A 191 3.58 8.01 -8.96
C LEU A 191 4.39 6.80 -9.43
N ILE A 192 3.80 5.94 -10.26
CA ILE A 192 4.49 4.78 -10.83
C ILE A 192 5.58 5.23 -11.82
N GLN A 193 5.38 6.35 -12.51
CA GLN A 193 6.41 6.96 -13.36
C GLN A 193 7.65 7.36 -12.55
N GLU A 194 7.47 7.93 -11.37
CA GLU A 194 8.54 8.36 -10.47
C GLU A 194 9.41 7.22 -9.93
N LEU A 195 8.95 5.96 -9.94
CA LEU A 195 9.79 4.79 -9.60
C LEU A 195 11.01 4.63 -10.53
N SER A 196 11.03 5.32 -11.68
CA SER A 196 12.16 5.33 -12.62
C SER A 196 12.88 6.67 -12.68
N ASN A 197 12.66 7.56 -11.70
CA ASN A 197 13.32 8.86 -11.65
C ASN A 197 14.84 8.72 -11.49
N ALA A 198 15.61 9.65 -12.05
CA ALA A 198 17.06 9.69 -11.90
C ALA A 198 17.49 9.93 -10.44
N ASN A 199 16.70 10.72 -9.68
CA ASN A 199 16.95 10.99 -8.28
C ASN A 199 16.47 9.82 -7.40
N GLU A 200 17.34 9.35 -6.52
CA GLU A 200 17.07 8.22 -5.62
C GLU A 200 15.99 8.52 -4.59
N GLU A 201 16.00 9.71 -3.99
CA GLU A 201 15.04 10.13 -2.96
C GLU A 201 13.61 10.16 -3.52
N ILE A 202 13.44 10.62 -4.77
CA ILE A 202 12.17 10.58 -5.48
C ILE A 202 11.67 9.14 -5.67
N ARG A 203 12.55 8.20 -6.06
CA ARG A 203 12.19 6.78 -6.19
C ARG A 203 11.78 6.19 -4.83
N ILE A 204 12.55 6.47 -3.77
CA ILE A 204 12.31 6.04 -2.39
C ILE A 204 10.92 6.49 -1.93
N THR A 205 10.62 7.79 -2.00
CA THR A 205 9.34 8.33 -1.51
C THR A 205 8.19 7.81 -2.37
N SER A 206 8.35 7.67 -3.68
CA SER A 206 7.30 7.13 -4.56
C SER A 206 6.95 5.67 -4.24
N ALA A 207 7.96 4.81 -4.00
CA ALA A 207 7.72 3.44 -3.54
C ALA A 207 7.03 3.44 -2.18
N TRP A 208 7.40 4.36 -1.28
CA TRP A 208 6.74 4.48 0.01
C TRP A 208 5.26 4.86 -0.11
N VAL A 209 4.91 5.87 -0.92
CA VAL A 209 3.51 6.28 -1.17
C VAL A 209 2.69 5.08 -1.67
N LEU A 210 3.20 4.33 -2.66
CA LEU A 210 2.51 3.15 -3.20
C LEU A 210 2.35 2.04 -2.16
N GLY A 211 3.37 1.81 -1.33
CA GLY A 211 3.31 0.83 -0.25
C GLY A 211 2.28 1.21 0.82
N THR A 212 2.23 2.48 1.23
CA THR A 212 1.25 2.98 2.21
C THR A 212 -0.16 2.86 1.65
N ALA A 213 -0.40 3.33 0.42
CA ALA A 213 -1.73 3.33 -0.20
C ALA A 213 -2.29 1.91 -0.41
N SER A 214 -1.44 0.92 -0.67
CA SER A 214 -1.85 -0.47 -0.93
C SER A 214 -1.88 -1.38 0.31
N GLN A 215 -1.38 -0.91 1.46
CA GLN A 215 -1.25 -1.74 2.64
C GLN A 215 -2.62 -2.22 3.14
N ASN A 216 -2.85 -3.53 3.07
CA ASN A 216 -4.13 -4.17 3.40
C ASN A 216 -5.33 -3.58 2.63
N ASN A 217 -5.10 -3.08 1.40
CA ASN A 217 -6.13 -2.45 0.58
C ASN A 217 -6.23 -3.12 -0.80
N ALA A 218 -7.11 -4.12 -0.91
CA ALA A 218 -7.25 -4.92 -2.14
C ALA A 218 -7.57 -4.09 -3.40
N LEU A 219 -8.38 -3.03 -3.26
CA LEU A 219 -8.73 -2.16 -4.39
C LEU A 219 -7.47 -1.48 -4.95
N VAL A 220 -6.69 -0.85 -4.07
CA VAL A 220 -5.49 -0.12 -4.47
C VAL A 220 -4.38 -1.07 -4.89
N GLN A 221 -4.27 -2.25 -4.27
CA GLN A 221 -3.37 -3.32 -4.72
C GLN A 221 -3.64 -3.68 -6.19
N ASP A 222 -4.89 -4.00 -6.54
CA ASP A 222 -5.26 -4.40 -7.90
C ASP A 222 -5.05 -3.25 -8.91
N GLN A 223 -5.34 -2.00 -8.53
CA GLN A 223 -5.07 -0.83 -9.37
C GLN A 223 -3.57 -0.68 -9.66
N ILE A 224 -2.72 -0.71 -8.63
CA ILE A 224 -1.26 -0.56 -8.79
C ILE A 224 -0.67 -1.71 -9.61
N LEU A 225 -1.13 -2.94 -9.38
CA LEU A 225 -0.74 -4.12 -10.16
C LEU A 225 -1.17 -3.99 -11.62
N GLY A 226 -2.38 -3.50 -11.88
CA GLY A 226 -2.92 -3.28 -13.22
C GLY A 226 -2.10 -2.29 -14.07
N TYR A 227 -1.40 -1.35 -13.44
CA TYR A 227 -0.47 -0.44 -14.12
C TYR A 227 0.97 -0.98 -14.28
N GLY A 228 1.25 -2.21 -13.84
CA GLY A 228 2.57 -2.84 -14.00
C GLY A 228 3.66 -2.23 -13.13
N ALA A 229 3.31 -1.68 -11.96
CA ALA A 229 4.29 -1.08 -11.03
C ALA A 229 5.33 -2.08 -10.52
N LEU A 230 4.94 -3.35 -10.43
CA LEU A 230 5.72 -4.41 -9.79
C LEU A 230 7.07 -4.64 -10.48
N ALA A 231 7.14 -4.58 -11.81
CA ALA A 231 8.38 -4.68 -12.57
C ALA A 231 9.43 -3.64 -12.14
N ARG A 232 8.98 -2.40 -11.89
CA ARG A 232 9.84 -1.29 -11.46
C ARG A 232 10.29 -1.46 -10.02
N LEU A 233 9.37 -1.87 -9.14
CA LEU A 233 9.68 -2.14 -7.74
C LEU A 233 10.68 -3.30 -7.59
N VAL A 234 10.51 -4.39 -8.35
CA VAL A 234 11.46 -5.51 -8.35
C VAL A 234 12.85 -5.04 -8.80
N LYS A 235 12.93 -4.20 -9.83
CA LYS A 235 14.21 -3.59 -10.25
C LYS A 235 14.85 -2.76 -9.14
N MET A 236 14.07 -1.93 -8.43
CA MET A 236 14.56 -1.13 -7.30
C MET A 236 15.06 -2.01 -6.15
N GLY A 237 14.51 -3.21 -5.97
CA GLY A 237 14.98 -4.19 -4.98
C GLY A 237 16.42 -4.69 -5.19
N TYR A 238 17.00 -4.47 -6.38
CA TYR A 238 18.41 -4.72 -6.68
C TYR A 238 19.31 -3.49 -6.47
N SER A 239 18.78 -2.36 -5.99
CA SER A 239 19.56 -1.15 -5.77
C SER A 239 20.69 -1.39 -4.75
N THR A 240 21.82 -0.72 -4.96
CA THR A 240 22.91 -0.65 -3.98
C THR A 240 22.57 0.24 -2.80
N SER A 241 21.55 1.11 -2.93
CA SER A 241 21.02 1.88 -1.80
C SER A 241 20.11 1.00 -0.96
N THR A 242 20.51 0.78 0.29
CA THR A 242 19.73 0.03 1.28
C THR A 242 18.34 0.61 1.46
N GLU A 243 18.21 1.94 1.48
CA GLU A 243 16.93 2.60 1.70
C GLU A 243 15.99 2.42 0.52
N GLU A 244 16.50 2.54 -0.71
CA GLU A 244 15.75 2.27 -1.92
C GLU A 244 15.24 0.83 -1.98
N ALA A 245 16.14 -0.14 -1.75
CA ALA A 245 15.77 -1.56 -1.72
C ALA A 245 14.75 -1.86 -0.60
N ALA A 246 14.86 -1.20 0.56
CA ALA A 246 13.94 -1.36 1.68
C ALA A 246 12.55 -0.80 1.38
N LYS A 247 12.43 0.38 0.76
CA LYS A 247 11.12 0.93 0.37
C LYS A 247 10.49 0.16 -0.79
N ALA A 248 11.31 -0.34 -1.73
CA ALA A 248 10.84 -1.24 -2.77
C ALA A 248 10.25 -2.54 -2.17
N LEU A 249 10.97 -3.18 -1.24
CA LEU A 249 10.49 -4.39 -0.57
C LEU A 249 9.23 -4.13 0.27
N TYR A 250 9.13 -2.96 0.92
CA TYR A 250 7.92 -2.56 1.63
C TYR A 250 6.71 -2.45 0.70
N ALA A 251 6.85 -1.77 -0.43
CA ALA A 251 5.79 -1.65 -1.43
C ALA A 251 5.39 -3.00 -2.03
N ILE A 252 6.37 -3.82 -2.40
CA ILE A 252 6.13 -5.19 -2.90
C ILE A 252 5.37 -6.01 -1.85
N SER A 253 5.83 -5.98 -0.60
CA SER A 253 5.17 -6.69 0.51
C SER A 253 3.70 -6.26 0.67
N ALA A 254 3.42 -4.95 0.61
CA ALA A 254 2.06 -4.43 0.65
C ALA A 254 1.19 -4.89 -0.53
N LEU A 255 1.77 -5.05 -1.73
CA LEU A 255 1.06 -5.48 -2.94
C LEU A 255 0.76 -6.98 -3.00
N ILE A 256 1.61 -7.83 -2.41
CA ILE A 256 1.53 -9.29 -2.60
C ILE A 256 0.98 -10.03 -1.38
N ARG A 257 1.05 -9.43 -0.19
CA ARG A 257 0.46 -10.04 1.01
C ARG A 257 -1.06 -10.04 0.88
N ASN A 258 -1.66 -11.19 1.16
CA ASN A 258 -3.10 -11.44 1.04
C ASN A 258 -3.68 -11.23 -0.37
N SER A 259 -2.84 -11.21 -1.41
CA SER A 259 -3.26 -11.03 -2.81
C SER A 259 -2.71 -12.16 -3.69
N VAL A 260 -3.59 -13.04 -4.18
CA VAL A 260 -3.21 -14.12 -5.10
C VAL A 260 -2.71 -13.54 -6.43
N ASN A 261 -3.43 -12.57 -6.98
CA ASN A 261 -3.05 -11.84 -8.19
C ASN A 261 -1.67 -11.16 -8.02
N GLY A 262 -1.45 -10.48 -6.89
CA GLY A 262 -0.15 -9.87 -6.58
C GLY A 262 0.99 -10.89 -6.52
N GLN A 263 0.75 -12.06 -5.93
CA GLN A 263 1.72 -13.15 -5.86
C GLN A 263 2.07 -13.74 -7.24
N GLU A 264 1.06 -13.96 -8.09
CA GLU A 264 1.26 -14.44 -9.47
C GLU A 264 2.07 -13.43 -10.30
N MET A 265 1.71 -12.15 -10.22
CA MET A 265 2.44 -11.08 -10.89
C MET A 265 3.87 -10.93 -10.35
N PHE A 266 4.08 -11.11 -9.04
CA PHE A 266 5.41 -11.08 -8.44
C PHE A 266 6.29 -12.22 -8.96
N HIS A 267 5.71 -13.39 -9.20
CA HIS A 267 6.40 -14.48 -9.85
C HIS A 267 6.75 -14.16 -11.30
N SER A 268 5.81 -13.60 -12.08
CA SER A 268 6.06 -13.26 -13.49
C SER A 268 7.15 -12.19 -13.67
N GLU A 269 7.28 -11.28 -12.71
CA GLU A 269 8.34 -10.25 -12.69
C GLU A 269 9.67 -10.75 -12.09
N ASN A 270 9.84 -12.07 -11.90
CA ASN A 270 11.04 -12.68 -11.34
C ASN A 270 11.41 -12.14 -9.93
N GLY A 271 10.40 -11.79 -9.14
CA GLY A 271 10.57 -11.27 -7.78
C GLY A 271 11.26 -12.25 -6.82
N GLY A 272 11.17 -13.55 -7.10
CA GLY A 272 11.89 -14.58 -6.38
C GLY A 272 13.41 -14.44 -6.43
N ALA A 273 13.96 -14.14 -7.62
CA ALA A 273 15.39 -13.89 -7.77
C ALA A 273 15.84 -12.62 -7.02
N MET A 274 14.96 -11.62 -6.92
CA MET A 274 15.24 -10.40 -6.15
C MET A 274 15.30 -10.69 -4.66
N LEU A 275 14.36 -11.47 -4.11
CA LEU A 275 14.45 -11.89 -2.71
C LEU A 275 15.71 -12.72 -2.46
N GLN A 276 16.05 -13.63 -3.36
CA GLN A 276 17.27 -14.41 -3.26
C GLN A 276 18.52 -13.51 -3.25
N HIS A 277 18.58 -12.51 -4.13
CA HIS A 277 19.68 -11.55 -4.16
C HIS A 277 19.87 -10.83 -2.82
N ILE A 278 18.78 -10.38 -2.20
CA ILE A 278 18.81 -9.74 -0.87
C ILE A 278 19.34 -10.69 0.20
N LEU A 279 18.94 -11.97 0.18
CA LEU A 279 19.37 -12.96 1.16
C LEU A 279 20.85 -13.36 1.00
N VAL A 280 21.33 -13.51 -0.23
CA VAL A 280 22.70 -14.01 -0.51
C VAL A 280 23.74 -12.90 -0.43
N ASN A 281 23.37 -11.65 -0.74
CA ASN A 281 24.33 -10.56 -0.73
C ASN A 281 24.74 -10.19 0.71
N ASN A 282 25.98 -10.51 1.07
CA ASN A 282 26.53 -10.26 2.41
C ASN A 282 26.58 -8.78 2.80
N ASP A 283 26.66 -7.89 1.80
CA ASP A 283 26.66 -6.44 1.99
C ASP A 283 25.24 -5.88 2.19
N SER A 284 24.20 -6.70 2.01
CA SER A 284 22.82 -6.28 2.28
C SER A 284 22.61 -6.05 3.77
N ASP A 285 21.85 -4.99 4.05
CA ASP A 285 21.47 -4.64 5.41
C ASP A 285 20.67 -5.75 6.09
N LEU A 286 21.02 -6.02 7.35
CA LEU A 286 20.44 -7.12 8.12
C LEU A 286 18.93 -6.92 8.34
N ARG A 287 18.44 -5.68 8.47
CA ARG A 287 17.00 -5.41 8.62
C ARG A 287 16.27 -5.69 7.32
N LEU A 288 16.88 -5.40 6.17
CA LEU A 288 16.32 -5.74 4.86
C LEU A 288 16.20 -7.26 4.68
N GLN A 289 17.24 -8.01 5.06
CA GLN A 289 17.22 -9.47 5.02
C GLN A 289 16.14 -10.07 5.94
N LYS A 290 16.02 -9.56 7.17
CA LYS A 290 14.95 -9.96 8.10
C LYS A 290 13.56 -9.73 7.51
N LYS A 291 13.34 -8.60 6.81
CA LYS A 291 12.08 -8.31 6.11
C LYS A 291 11.83 -9.26 4.95
N ALA A 292 12.86 -9.64 4.20
CA ALA A 292 12.73 -10.60 3.09
C ALA A 292 12.38 -12.01 3.59
N VAL A 293 13.02 -12.47 4.66
CA VAL A 293 12.69 -13.76 5.31
C VAL A 293 11.28 -13.72 5.88
N PHE A 294 10.90 -12.64 6.57
CA PHE A 294 9.55 -12.47 7.10
C PHE A 294 8.48 -12.52 6.00
N LEU A 295 8.73 -11.86 4.87
CA LEU A 295 7.83 -11.93 3.72
C LEU A 295 7.69 -13.37 3.19
N ALA A 296 8.77 -14.15 3.15
CA ALA A 296 8.72 -15.55 2.76
C ALA A 296 7.85 -16.39 3.72
N THR A 297 7.96 -16.15 5.02
CA THR A 297 7.10 -16.78 6.04
C THR A 297 5.63 -16.44 5.80
N ASP A 298 5.32 -15.15 5.64
CA ASP A 298 3.95 -14.68 5.41
C ASP A 298 3.32 -15.28 4.14
N LEU A 299 4.09 -15.40 3.06
CA LEU A 299 3.63 -16.02 1.81
C LEU A 299 3.38 -17.52 1.98
N ALA A 300 4.25 -18.23 2.71
CA ALA A 300 4.06 -19.64 3.02
C ALA A 300 2.82 -19.87 3.90
N ASP A 301 2.63 -19.03 4.92
CA ASP A 301 1.47 -19.10 5.81
C ASP A 301 0.17 -18.77 5.07
N PHE A 302 0.19 -17.77 4.18
CA PHE A 302 -0.95 -17.48 3.31
C PHE A 302 -1.32 -18.68 2.42
N GLN A 303 -0.33 -19.36 1.84
CA GLN A 303 -0.59 -20.56 1.02
C GLN A 303 -1.18 -21.71 1.86
N LEU A 304 -0.66 -21.93 3.08
CA LEU A 304 -1.19 -22.94 4.00
C LEU A 304 -2.66 -22.69 4.37
N ASN A 305 -3.03 -21.42 4.56
CA ASN A 305 -4.35 -21.03 5.02
C ASN A 305 -5.38 -20.89 3.88
N SER A 306 -4.94 -20.56 2.66
CA SER A 306 -5.83 -20.30 1.53
C SER A 306 -6.13 -21.53 0.66
N GLY A 307 -5.28 -22.56 0.70
CA GLY A 307 -5.45 -23.76 -0.14
C GLY A 307 -5.20 -23.50 -1.65
N ASN A 308 -4.67 -22.33 -2.00
CA ASN A 308 -4.36 -21.94 -3.38
C ASN A 308 -3.14 -22.69 -3.95
N PRO A 309 -3.04 -22.83 -5.30
CA PRO A 309 -1.83 -23.32 -5.93
C PRO A 309 -0.65 -22.42 -5.51
N GLY A 310 0.38 -23.04 -4.96
CA GLY A 310 1.45 -22.33 -4.29
C GLY A 310 2.30 -21.45 -5.20
N LEU A 311 2.87 -20.40 -4.60
CA LEU A 311 3.87 -19.57 -5.27
C LEU A 311 5.11 -20.43 -5.59
N PRO A 312 5.50 -20.60 -6.87
CA PRO A 312 6.60 -21.50 -7.25
C PRO A 312 7.93 -21.20 -6.55
N LEU A 313 8.16 -19.92 -6.22
CA LEU A 313 9.30 -19.46 -5.43
C LEU A 313 9.50 -20.26 -4.13
N LEU A 314 8.42 -20.58 -3.41
CA LEU A 314 8.49 -21.25 -2.12
C LEU A 314 8.96 -22.70 -2.22
N SER A 315 8.96 -23.26 -3.44
CA SER A 315 9.49 -24.60 -3.73
C SER A 315 10.79 -24.53 -4.55
N ASP A 316 11.28 -23.34 -4.88
CA ASP A 316 12.53 -23.16 -5.63
C ASP A 316 13.73 -23.60 -4.79
N ARG A 317 14.56 -24.47 -5.36
CA ARG A 317 15.69 -25.08 -4.66
C ARG A 317 16.71 -24.05 -4.21
N LEU A 318 17.02 -23.07 -5.06
CA LEU A 318 18.06 -22.09 -4.76
C LEU A 318 17.56 -21.11 -3.70
N PHE A 319 16.29 -20.71 -3.75
CA PHE A 319 15.66 -19.89 -2.72
C PHE A 319 15.64 -20.60 -1.36
N LEU A 320 15.19 -21.86 -1.30
CA LEU A 320 15.19 -22.66 -0.07
C LEU A 320 16.60 -22.77 0.52
N LYS A 321 17.62 -23.00 -0.32
CA LYS A 321 19.01 -23.03 0.13
C LYS A 321 19.42 -21.67 0.74
N SER A 322 19.12 -20.56 0.06
CA SER A 322 19.43 -19.22 0.55
C SER A 322 18.78 -18.94 1.91
N VAL A 323 17.56 -19.41 2.16
CA VAL A 323 16.92 -19.30 3.49
C VAL A 323 17.67 -20.12 4.55
N VAL A 324 18.04 -21.38 4.24
CA VAL A 324 18.79 -22.23 5.19
C VAL A 324 20.17 -21.65 5.51
N ASP A 325 20.89 -21.15 4.51
CA ASP A 325 22.23 -20.58 4.68
C ASP A 325 22.23 -19.41 5.69
N MET A 326 21.12 -18.67 5.81
CA MET A 326 20.97 -17.55 6.74
C MET A 326 21.06 -17.95 8.21
N LEU A 327 20.78 -19.22 8.56
CA LEU A 327 20.99 -19.71 9.94
C LEU A 327 22.45 -19.62 10.38
N SER A 328 23.39 -19.59 9.43
CA SER A 328 24.82 -19.46 9.71
C SER A 328 25.22 -18.04 10.13
N ARG A 329 24.38 -17.04 9.89
CA ARG A 329 24.62 -15.67 10.35
C ARG A 329 24.22 -15.58 11.82
N PHE A 330 25.15 -15.14 12.67
CA PHE A 330 24.90 -15.00 14.10
C PHE A 330 24.14 -13.71 14.39
N ASP A 331 22.81 -13.81 14.40
CA ASP A 331 21.88 -12.80 14.89
C ASP A 331 20.58 -13.52 15.31
N LEU A 332 20.25 -13.47 16.60
CA LEU A 332 19.16 -14.28 17.18
C LEU A 332 17.80 -13.97 16.53
N ASP A 333 17.52 -12.70 16.27
CA ASP A 333 16.26 -12.25 15.66
C ASP A 333 16.13 -12.69 14.18
N LEU A 334 17.23 -12.70 13.43
CA LEU A 334 17.28 -13.28 12.10
C LEU A 334 17.10 -14.80 12.16
N GLN A 335 17.81 -15.48 13.06
CA GLN A 335 17.72 -16.94 13.22
C GLN A 335 16.30 -17.37 13.58
N GLU A 336 15.62 -16.66 14.50
CA GLU A 336 14.21 -16.89 14.81
C GLU A 336 13.33 -16.78 13.56
N LYS A 337 13.47 -15.68 12.79
CA LYS A 337 12.70 -15.45 11.56
C LYS A 337 12.95 -16.53 10.51
N VAL A 338 14.20 -16.97 10.36
CA VAL A 338 14.57 -18.04 9.42
C VAL A 338 13.99 -19.37 9.88
N LEU A 339 14.02 -19.68 11.17
CA LEU A 339 13.39 -20.89 11.72
C LEU A 339 11.87 -20.89 11.52
N LEU A 340 11.20 -19.75 11.71
CA LEU A 340 9.78 -19.58 11.38
C LEU A 340 9.52 -19.81 9.89
N ALA A 341 10.33 -19.23 9.01
CA ALA A 341 10.23 -19.46 7.57
C ALA A 341 10.37 -20.95 7.22
N ILE A 342 11.42 -21.61 7.73
CA ILE A 342 11.65 -23.05 7.49
C ILE A 342 10.49 -23.88 8.05
N LYS A 343 9.96 -23.55 9.22
CA LYS A 343 8.78 -24.22 9.81
C LYS A 343 7.57 -24.15 8.88
N SER A 344 7.26 -22.97 8.35
CA SER A 344 6.14 -22.78 7.43
C SER A 344 6.38 -23.47 6.08
N LEU A 345 7.59 -23.37 5.52
CA LEU A 345 7.99 -24.05 4.29
C LEU A 345 7.91 -25.58 4.42
N LEU A 346 8.35 -26.16 5.53
CA LEU A 346 8.26 -27.60 5.79
C LEU A 346 6.81 -28.10 5.86
N LYS A 347 5.86 -27.26 6.25
CA LYS A 347 4.43 -27.63 6.30
C LYS A 347 3.81 -27.70 4.91
N LEU A 348 4.31 -26.94 3.94
CA LEU A 348 3.81 -26.96 2.56
C LEU A 348 3.93 -28.37 1.95
N SER A 349 2.93 -28.76 1.18
CA SER A 349 2.93 -30.03 0.43
C SER A 349 3.77 -29.97 -0.84
N SER A 350 3.97 -28.78 -1.40
CA SER A 350 4.77 -28.54 -2.61
C SER A 350 6.28 -28.61 -2.37
N VAL A 351 6.71 -28.46 -1.12
CA VAL A 351 8.12 -28.44 -0.76
C VAL A 351 8.62 -29.86 -0.53
N ASP A 352 9.56 -30.30 -1.36
CA ASP A 352 10.23 -31.58 -1.22
C ASP A 352 11.24 -31.52 -0.05
N VAL A 353 11.00 -32.36 0.96
CA VAL A 353 11.85 -32.48 2.14
C VAL A 353 13.28 -32.92 1.80
N ALA A 354 13.49 -33.62 0.67
CA ALA A 354 14.82 -34.02 0.21
C ALA A 354 15.72 -32.82 -0.11
N ASN A 355 15.16 -31.66 -0.45
CA ASN A 355 15.95 -30.44 -0.64
C ASN A 355 16.61 -30.01 0.68
N PHE A 356 15.89 -30.06 1.81
CA PHE A 356 16.46 -29.71 3.12
C PHE A 356 17.47 -30.75 3.62
N GLU A 357 17.32 -32.02 3.25
CA GLU A 357 18.33 -33.05 3.50
C GLU A 357 19.61 -32.79 2.69
N LEU A 358 19.49 -32.40 1.41
CA LEU A 358 20.62 -31.99 0.57
C LEU A 358 21.38 -30.79 1.14
N TYR A 359 20.69 -29.90 1.85
CA TYR A 359 21.28 -28.71 2.47
C TYR A 359 21.78 -28.96 3.90
N ASP A 360 21.79 -30.21 4.36
CA ASP A 360 22.29 -30.61 5.68
C ASP A 360 21.60 -29.84 6.83
N LEU A 361 20.28 -29.59 6.69
CA LEU A 361 19.51 -28.81 7.66
C LEU A 361 19.62 -29.38 9.08
N GLU A 362 19.64 -30.70 9.24
CA GLU A 362 19.78 -31.36 10.54
C GLU A 362 21.09 -30.95 11.25
N SER A 363 22.23 -31.02 10.56
CA SER A 363 23.50 -30.60 11.14
C SER A 363 23.57 -29.09 11.37
N VAL A 364 22.96 -28.27 10.49
CA VAL A 364 22.83 -26.82 10.70
C VAL A 364 22.08 -26.52 12.00
N LEU A 365 20.94 -27.18 12.23
CA LEU A 365 20.15 -27.04 13.45
C LEU A 365 20.89 -27.57 14.69
N HIS A 366 21.71 -28.62 14.56
CA HIS A 366 22.54 -29.06 15.69
C HIS A 366 23.64 -28.06 16.04
N ARG A 367 24.34 -27.51 15.04
CA ARG A 367 25.35 -26.46 15.25
C ARG A 367 24.75 -25.21 15.88
N LEU A 368 23.56 -24.80 15.43
CA LEU A 368 22.85 -23.68 16.03
C LEU A 368 22.53 -23.93 17.51
N GLY A 369 22.10 -25.15 17.87
CA GLY A 369 21.85 -25.51 19.27
C GLY A 369 23.09 -25.31 20.16
N VAL A 370 24.25 -25.79 19.71
CA VAL A 370 25.53 -25.59 20.43
C VAL A 370 25.85 -24.10 20.58
N GLN A 371 25.65 -23.31 19.51
CA GLN A 371 25.89 -21.86 19.56
C GLN A 371 24.99 -21.12 20.55
N LEU A 372 23.74 -21.56 20.72
CA LEU A 372 22.78 -20.96 21.67
C LEU A 372 23.13 -21.31 23.13
N GLU A 373 23.68 -22.50 23.38
CA GLU A 373 24.13 -22.91 24.73
C GLU A 373 25.38 -22.13 25.20
N ASP A 374 26.27 -21.79 24.26
CA ASP A 374 27.54 -21.10 24.53
C ASP A 374 27.41 -19.56 24.69
N LEU A 375 26.19 -19.02 24.78
CA LEU A 375 25.96 -17.57 24.88
C LEU A 375 26.45 -16.98 26.22
N PRO A 376 27.23 -15.89 26.21
CA PRO A 376 27.91 -15.37 27.40
C PRO A 376 27.02 -14.51 28.32
N SER A 377 25.88 -14.01 27.84
CA SER A 377 25.03 -13.03 28.57
C SER A 377 23.76 -13.70 29.11
N GLU A 378 23.45 -13.49 30.40
CA GLU A 378 22.21 -14.02 31.03
C GLU A 378 20.93 -13.48 30.37
N ASP A 379 20.88 -12.20 30.00
CA ASP A 379 19.71 -11.60 29.33
C ASP A 379 19.47 -12.20 27.94
N GLN A 380 20.55 -12.62 27.25
CA GLN A 380 20.45 -13.29 25.96
C GLN A 380 20.01 -14.76 26.10
N LYS A 381 20.15 -15.38 27.29
CA LYS A 381 19.82 -16.80 27.50
C LYS A 381 18.32 -17.07 27.49
N GLU A 382 17.50 -16.15 28.00
CA GLU A 382 16.04 -16.32 27.98
C GLU A 382 15.52 -16.35 26.54
N TYR A 383 15.85 -15.31 25.76
CA TYR A 383 15.46 -15.23 24.35
C TYR A 383 16.10 -16.35 23.50
N ALA A 384 17.37 -16.71 23.75
CA ALA A 384 17.99 -17.85 23.09
C ALA A 384 17.31 -19.18 23.42
N GLY A 385 16.72 -19.32 24.61
CA GLY A 385 15.89 -20.45 24.98
C GLY A 385 14.63 -20.58 24.12
N GLU A 386 13.99 -19.45 23.79
CA GLU A 386 12.85 -19.42 22.86
C GLU A 386 13.27 -19.82 21.44
N VAL A 387 14.40 -19.27 20.96
CA VAL A 387 14.98 -19.63 19.65
C VAL A 387 15.36 -21.12 19.62
N ASP A 388 15.93 -21.66 20.69
CA ASP A 388 16.28 -23.09 20.78
C ASP A 388 15.03 -23.99 20.83
N ALA A 389 13.96 -23.57 21.52
CA ALA A 389 12.69 -24.27 21.50
C ALA A 389 12.13 -24.35 20.08
N LEU A 390 12.11 -23.22 19.35
CA LEU A 390 11.68 -23.17 17.96
C LEU A 390 12.55 -24.04 17.05
N ARG A 391 13.88 -24.02 17.25
CA ARG A 391 14.83 -24.88 16.53
C ARG A 391 14.54 -26.36 16.72
N ARG A 392 14.23 -26.80 17.95
CA ARG A 392 13.84 -28.19 18.26
C ARG A 392 12.52 -28.57 17.60
N GLU A 393 11.55 -27.66 17.54
CA GLU A 393 10.30 -27.87 16.80
C GLU A 393 10.55 -28.07 15.31
N VAL A 394 11.37 -27.22 14.70
CA VAL A 394 11.76 -27.34 13.28
C VAL A 394 12.46 -28.67 13.01
N LEU A 395 13.41 -29.06 13.85
CA LEU A 395 14.11 -30.34 13.73
C LEU A 395 13.14 -31.53 13.81
N THR A 396 12.21 -31.49 14.77
CA THR A 396 11.20 -32.54 14.95
C THR A 396 10.29 -32.65 13.73
N LEU A 397 9.82 -31.50 13.22
CA LEU A 397 8.97 -31.44 12.02
C LEU A 397 9.69 -31.98 10.79
N PHE A 398 10.96 -31.59 10.60
CA PHE A 398 11.80 -32.08 9.50
C PHE A 398 11.96 -33.60 9.54
N GLN A 399 12.33 -34.17 10.70
CA GLN A 399 12.48 -35.61 10.87
C GLN A 399 11.16 -36.38 10.66
N GLN A 400 10.02 -35.82 11.07
CA GLN A 400 8.70 -36.40 10.81
C GLN A 400 8.37 -36.45 9.32
N LYS A 401 8.58 -35.34 8.59
CA LYS A 401 8.38 -35.26 7.14
C LYS A 401 9.31 -36.21 6.37
N LEU A 402 10.58 -36.34 6.77
CA LEU A 402 11.51 -37.30 6.18
C LEU A 402 11.05 -38.76 6.35
N LYS A 403 10.49 -39.11 7.52
CA LYS A 403 9.96 -40.46 7.76
C LYS A 403 8.73 -40.73 6.89
N GLN A 404 7.83 -39.75 6.77
CA GLN A 404 6.64 -39.85 5.91
C GLN A 404 7.02 -40.01 4.43
N GLY A 405 7.97 -39.21 3.93
CA GLY A 405 8.45 -39.30 2.55
C GLY A 405 9.07 -40.66 2.23
N ARG A 406 9.89 -41.20 3.14
CA ARG A 406 10.50 -42.55 2.97
C ARG A 406 9.47 -43.68 3.00
N GLN A 407 8.42 -43.56 3.80
CA GLN A 407 7.33 -44.55 3.84
C GLN A 407 6.48 -44.53 2.56
N GLN A 408 6.26 -43.36 1.96
CA GLN A 408 5.54 -43.25 0.69
C GLN A 408 6.33 -43.84 -0.48
N GLN A 409 7.66 -43.69 -0.50
CA GLN A 409 8.53 -44.30 -1.52
C GLN A 409 8.66 -45.82 -1.42
N HIS A 410 8.39 -46.42 -0.25
CA HIS A 410 8.46 -47.89 -0.07
C HIS A 410 7.14 -48.61 -0.40
N ASN A 411 6.05 -47.85 -0.59
CA ASN A 411 4.71 -48.36 -0.91
C ASN A 411 4.32 -48.14 -2.39
N ILE A 412 5.23 -47.60 -3.21
CA ILE A 412 5.14 -47.47 -4.67
C ILE A 412 6.18 -48.42 -5.26
#